data_AF-A0A962IGP6-F1
#
_entry.id   AF-A0A962IGP6-F1
#
_cell.length_a   1.000
_cell.length_b   1.000
_cell.length_c   1.000
_cell.angle_alpha   90.00
_cell.angle_beta   90.00
_cell.angle_gamma   90.00
#
_symmetry.space_group_name_H-M   'P 1'
#
loop_
_entity.id
_entity.type
_entity.pdbx_description
1 polymer ?
#
loop_
_entity_poly.entity_id
_entity_poly.type
_entity_poly.pdbx_seq_one_letter_code
_entity_poly.pdbx_strand_id
1 'polypeptide(L)'
;VDREAPDDDDDNDAEDKVSGVVSRHDAAAGTLELMGLNILTNPHTEFADSRGIRLSHHDFFAAVIPGVTPIRVEGRMLDPQWLDAMKMKLRSGGD
;
A
#
# COMPACT_ATOMS: atom_id res chain seq x y z
N VAL A 1 18.44 42.80 -12.94
CA VAL A 1 18.81 41.53 -12.29
C VAL A 1 17.71 41.24 -11.30
N ASP A 2 16.85 40.27 -11.60
CA ASP A 2 16.16 39.47 -10.59
C ASP A 2 15.59 38.27 -11.33
N ARG A 3 16.20 37.11 -11.12
CA ARG A 3 15.76 35.84 -11.66
C ARG A 3 15.24 35.13 -10.41
N GLU A 4 13.97 35.39 -10.09
CA GLU A 4 13.27 34.71 -9.00
C GLU A 4 13.47 33.21 -9.21
N ALA A 5 14.10 32.56 -8.22
CA ALA A 5 14.33 31.12 -8.22
C ALA A 5 12.96 30.42 -8.18
N PRO A 6 12.74 29.32 -8.91
CA PRO A 6 11.63 28.45 -8.57
C PRO A 6 11.94 27.80 -7.22
N ASP A 7 11.25 28.24 -6.17
CA ASP A 7 11.10 27.48 -4.92
C ASP A 7 10.34 26.18 -5.25
N ASP A 8 11.06 25.19 -5.76
CA ASP A 8 10.59 23.82 -5.96
C ASP A 8 10.79 23.05 -4.64
N ASP A 9 10.20 23.56 -3.57
CA ASP A 9 10.04 22.83 -2.30
C ASP A 9 8.66 22.15 -2.30
N ASP A 10 8.39 21.31 -3.30
CA ASP A 10 7.30 20.33 -3.23
C ASP A 10 7.85 19.05 -2.57
N ASP A 11 8.34 19.18 -1.34
CA ASP A 11 8.46 18.08 -0.38
C ASP A 11 7.03 17.67 0.02
N ASN A 12 6.31 17.15 -0.97
CA ASN A 12 5.04 16.52 -0.74
C ASN A 12 5.36 15.18 -0.08
N ASP A 13 5.23 15.12 1.24
CA ASP A 13 4.86 13.92 2.01
C ASP A 13 3.50 13.36 1.51
N ALA A 14 3.33 13.25 0.19
CA ALA A 14 2.16 12.73 -0.46
C ALA A 14 2.22 11.22 -0.32
N GLU A 15 1.45 10.69 0.63
CA GLU A 15 1.20 9.26 0.74
C GLU A 15 0.59 8.76 -0.59
N ASP A 16 1.34 7.92 -1.30
CA ASP A 16 0.89 7.24 -2.49
C ASP A 16 -0.25 6.28 -2.15
N LYS A 17 -1.30 6.30 -2.96
CA LYS A 17 -2.48 5.44 -2.79
C LYS A 17 -2.64 4.55 -3.99
N VAL A 18 -2.40 3.25 -3.78
CA VAL A 18 -2.55 2.22 -4.81
C VAL A 18 -3.74 1.34 -4.46
N SER A 19 -4.52 0.95 -5.45
CA SER A 19 -5.64 0.02 -5.26
C SER A 19 -5.64 -0.98 -6.39
N GLY A 20 -5.85 -2.25 -6.06
CA GLY A 20 -5.82 -3.31 -7.06
C GLY A 20 -6.05 -4.68 -6.47
N VAL A 21 -5.95 -5.68 -7.32
CA VAL A 21 -6.01 -7.09 -6.92
C VAL A 21 -4.60 -7.58 -6.63
N VAL A 22 -4.41 -8.22 -5.49
CA VAL A 22 -3.11 -8.81 -5.13
C VAL A 22 -2.80 -9.95 -6.09
N SER A 23 -1.66 -9.89 -6.77
CA SER A 23 -1.20 -10.94 -7.67
C SER A 23 -0.51 -12.08 -6.92
N ARG A 24 0.28 -11.74 -5.89
CA ARG A 24 1.05 -12.67 -5.04
C ARG A 24 1.30 -12.05 -3.67
N HIS A 25 1.53 -12.86 -2.65
CA HIS A 25 1.98 -12.38 -1.35
C HIS A 25 2.93 -13.39 -0.68
N ASP A 26 3.74 -12.89 0.25
CA ASP A 26 4.50 -13.67 1.21
C ASP A 26 4.29 -13.07 2.60
N ALA A 27 3.46 -13.73 3.40
CA ALA A 27 3.10 -13.27 4.74
C ALA A 27 4.26 -13.39 5.74
N ALA A 28 5.23 -14.27 5.50
CA ALA A 28 6.39 -14.42 6.39
C ALA A 28 7.40 -13.29 6.17
N ALA A 29 7.60 -12.90 4.90
CA ALA A 29 8.40 -11.75 4.50
C ALA A 29 7.65 -10.41 4.65
N GLY A 30 6.34 -10.44 4.84
CA GLY A 30 5.51 -9.23 4.91
C GLY A 30 5.47 -8.48 3.58
N THR A 31 5.42 -9.20 2.46
CA THR A 31 5.45 -8.59 1.12
C THR A 31 4.26 -9.02 0.28
N LEU A 32 3.85 -8.18 -0.67
CA LEU A 32 2.86 -8.53 -1.68
C LEU A 32 3.06 -7.78 -2.98
N GLU A 33 2.58 -8.37 -4.07
CA GLU A 33 2.59 -7.78 -5.39
C GLU A 33 1.18 -7.30 -5.75
N LEU A 34 1.06 -6.03 -6.11
CA LEU A 34 -0.19 -5.39 -6.48
C LEU A 34 -0.01 -4.75 -7.86
N MET A 35 -0.62 -5.32 -8.90
CA MET A 35 -0.49 -4.81 -10.28
C MET A 35 0.98 -4.66 -10.77
N GLY A 36 1.89 -5.53 -10.31
CA GLY A 36 3.33 -5.46 -10.62
C GLY A 36 4.15 -4.52 -9.74
N LEU A 37 3.51 -3.84 -8.77
CA LEU A 37 4.19 -3.07 -7.73
C LEU A 37 4.45 -3.96 -6.51
N ASN A 38 5.69 -3.96 -6.01
CA ASN A 38 6.01 -4.65 -4.77
C ASN A 38 5.68 -3.76 -3.57
N ILE A 39 4.93 -4.30 -2.63
CA ILE A 39 4.52 -3.63 -1.41
C ILE A 39 5.23 -4.30 -0.25
N LEU A 40 5.94 -3.50 0.54
CA LEU A 40 6.60 -3.90 1.77
C LEU A 40 5.70 -3.53 2.94
N THR A 41 5.53 -4.45 3.88
CA THR A 41 4.90 -4.16 5.18
C THR A 41 5.97 -4.18 6.27
N ASN A 42 5.77 -3.35 7.27
CA ASN A 42 6.66 -3.20 8.41
C ASN A 42 5.84 -3.20 9.71
N PRO A 43 6.47 -3.19 10.90
CA PRO A 43 5.75 -3.23 12.17
C PRO A 43 4.80 -2.04 12.42
N HIS A 44 4.92 -0.96 11.64
CA HIS A 44 4.04 0.21 11.71
C HIS A 44 2.91 0.17 10.68
N THR A 45 2.90 -0.80 9.76
CA THR A 45 1.81 -0.94 8.79
C THR A 45 0.50 -1.25 9.50
N GLU A 46 -0.51 -0.41 9.25
CA GLU A 46 -1.86 -0.61 9.75
C GLU A 46 -2.67 -1.49 8.80
N PHE A 47 -3.30 -2.55 9.31
CA PHE A 47 -4.15 -3.42 8.52
C PHE A 47 -5.62 -3.25 8.92
N ALA A 48 -6.52 -3.26 7.95
CA ALA A 48 -7.95 -3.19 8.22
C ALA A 48 -8.80 -3.96 7.18
N ASP A 49 -10.00 -4.38 7.58
CA ASP A 49 -10.98 -4.95 6.66
C ASP A 49 -11.71 -3.84 5.85
N SER A 50 -12.64 -4.23 4.98
CA SER A 50 -13.40 -3.27 4.16
C SER A 50 -14.27 -2.30 4.99
N ARG A 51 -14.68 -2.71 6.19
CA ARG A 51 -15.38 -1.87 7.17
C ARG A 51 -14.45 -0.95 7.96
N GLY A 52 -13.13 -1.10 7.81
CA GLY A 52 -12.15 -0.31 8.55
C GLY A 52 -11.88 -0.85 9.95
N ILE A 53 -12.32 -2.07 10.28
CA ILE A 53 -11.96 -2.73 11.53
C ILE A 53 -10.51 -3.16 11.42
N ARG A 54 -9.71 -2.82 12.44
CA ARG A 54 -8.29 -3.16 12.49
C ARG A 54 -8.11 -4.68 12.49
N LEU A 55 -7.19 -5.15 11.65
CA LEU A 55 -6.77 -6.53 11.55
C LEU A 55 -5.33 -6.68 12.03
N SER A 56 -4.97 -7.88 12.46
CA SER A 56 -3.57 -8.27 12.63
C SER A 56 -2.93 -8.49 11.25
N HIS A 57 -1.60 -8.42 11.16
CA HIS A 57 -0.87 -8.83 9.95
C HIS A 57 -1.34 -10.22 9.49
N HIS A 58 -1.30 -11.21 10.40
CA HIS A 58 -1.71 -12.58 10.08
C HIS A 58 -3.14 -12.67 9.53
N ASP A 59 -4.10 -12.01 10.16
CA ASP A 59 -5.51 -12.04 9.74
C ASP A 59 -5.72 -11.33 8.39
N PHE A 60 -4.99 -10.24 8.15
CA PHE A 60 -5.05 -9.52 6.87
C PHE A 60 -4.56 -10.41 5.72
N PHE A 61 -3.38 -11.01 5.85
CA PHE A 61 -2.82 -11.86 4.80
C PHE A 61 -3.62 -13.15 4.60
N ALA A 62 -4.19 -13.73 5.66
CA ALA A 62 -5.10 -14.87 5.56
C ALA A 62 -6.38 -14.54 4.75
N ALA A 63 -6.83 -13.28 4.77
CA ALA A 63 -7.99 -12.82 4.00
C ALA A 63 -7.65 -12.42 2.54
N VAL A 64 -6.36 -12.27 2.21
CA VAL A 64 -5.91 -11.94 0.85
C VAL A 64 -5.83 -13.21 0.03
N ILE A 65 -6.70 -13.34 -0.97
CA ILE A 65 -6.66 -14.42 -1.95
C ILE A 65 -6.08 -13.83 -3.26
N PRO A 66 -4.89 -14.28 -3.70
CA PRO A 66 -4.30 -13.79 -4.94
C PRO A 66 -5.23 -13.96 -6.15
N GLY A 67 -5.31 -12.92 -6.98
CA GLY A 67 -6.20 -12.86 -8.14
C GLY A 67 -7.67 -12.60 -7.81
N VAL A 68 -8.05 -12.53 -6.53
CA VAL A 68 -9.45 -12.38 -6.10
C VAL A 68 -9.65 -11.17 -5.20
N THR A 69 -8.84 -11.00 -4.17
CA THR A 69 -9.07 -9.98 -3.14
C THR A 69 -8.52 -8.62 -3.56
N PRO A 70 -9.36 -7.61 -3.82
CA PRO A 70 -8.88 -6.25 -4.00
C PRO A 70 -8.48 -5.65 -2.66
N ILE A 71 -7.40 -4.87 -2.67
CA ILE A 71 -6.93 -4.11 -1.52
C ILE A 71 -6.65 -2.66 -1.92
N ARG A 72 -6.63 -1.78 -0.92
CA ARG A 72 -6.05 -0.44 -0.99
C ARG A 72 -4.80 -0.41 -0.13
N VAL A 73 -3.74 0.18 -0.66
CA VAL A 73 -2.48 0.44 0.03
C VAL A 73 -2.25 1.95 0.03
N GLU A 74 -1.90 2.48 1.19
CA GLU A 74 -1.45 3.85 1.39
C GLU A 74 -0.04 3.78 1.98
N GLY A 75 0.91 4.52 1.45
CA GLY A 75 2.28 4.46 1.90
C GLY A 75 3.21 5.36 1.12
N ARG A 76 4.51 5.10 1.21
CA ARG A 76 5.54 5.91 0.57
C ARG A 76 6.25 5.10 -0.51
N MET A 77 6.36 5.65 -1.71
CA MET A 77 7.21 5.07 -2.74
C MET A 77 8.67 5.11 -2.30
N LEU A 78 9.34 3.95 -2.27
CA LEU A 78 10.78 3.84 -2.03
C LEU A 78 11.55 3.94 -3.36
N ASP A 79 11.04 3.23 -4.36
CA ASP A 79 11.57 3.11 -5.72
C ASP A 79 10.38 2.92 -6.68
N PRO A 80 10.53 3.12 -8.00
CA PRO A 80 9.43 2.97 -8.96
C PRO A 80 8.78 1.57 -9.01
N GLN A 81 9.32 0.58 -8.29
CA GLN A 81 8.78 -0.77 -8.17
C GLN A 81 8.49 -1.19 -6.72
N TRP A 82 8.75 -0.33 -5.74
CA TRP A 82 8.65 -0.65 -4.31
C TRP A 82 7.95 0.46 -3.53
N LEU A 83 6.93 0.09 -2.77
CA LEU A 83 6.19 0.97 -1.88
C LEU A 83 6.23 0.42 -0.45
N ASP A 84 6.63 1.25 0.51
CA ASP A 84 6.54 0.98 1.94
C ASP A 84 5.13 1.30 2.43
N ALA A 85 4.36 0.27 2.81
CA ALA A 85 2.98 0.43 3.20
C ALA A 85 2.87 0.97 4.63
N MET A 86 2.20 2.10 4.76
CA MET A 86 1.79 2.64 6.05
C MET A 86 0.42 2.09 6.46
N LYS A 87 -0.48 1.89 5.49
CA LYS A 87 -1.82 1.38 5.73
C LYS A 87 -2.31 0.50 4.59
N MET A 88 -3.03 -0.55 4.96
CA MET A 88 -3.55 -1.56 4.07
C MET A 88 -4.99 -1.89 4.44
N LYS A 89 -5.87 -1.87 3.45
CA LYS A 89 -7.30 -2.09 3.64
C LYS A 89 -7.85 -3.07 2.63
N LEU A 90 -8.53 -4.13 3.09
CA LEU A 90 -9.30 -5.00 2.21
C LEU A 90 -10.42 -4.21 1.55
N ARG A 91 -10.74 -4.50 0.29
CA ARG A 91 -11.89 -3.93 -0.40
C ARG A 91 -12.95 -5.01 -0.53
N SER A 92 -14.22 -4.64 -0.30
CA SER A 92 -15.34 -5.53 -0.59
C SER A 92 -15.33 -5.79 -2.10
N GLY A 93 -15.25 -7.05 -2.52
CA GLY A 93 -15.37 -7.41 -3.93
C GLY A 93 -16.82 -7.21 -4.37
N GLY A 94 -17.10 -6.08 -5.02
CA GLY A 94 -18.41 -5.77 -5.59
C GLY A 94 -18.78 -4.29 -5.46
N ASP A 95 -18.56 -3.56 -6.56
CA ASP A 95 -19.61 -2.71 -7.16
C ASP A 95 -19.77 -3.19 -8.60
#